data_AF-A0A6M8AZK5-F1
#
_entry.id   AF-A0A6M8AZK5-F1
#
_cell.length_a   1.000
_cell.length_b   1.000
_cell.length_c   1.000
_cell.angle_alpha   90.00
_cell.angle_beta   90.00
_cell.angle_gamma   90.00
#
_symmetry.space_group_name_H-M   'P 1'
#
loop_
_entity.id
_entity.type
_entity.pdbx_description
1 polymer ?
#
loop_
_entity_poly.entity_id
_entity_poly.type
_entity_poly.pdbx_seq_one_letter_code
_entity_poly.pdbx_strand_id
1 'polypeptide(L)'
;MLELTEERKQAVVDSWAEIRKKPKDNGIELYLTLFKHYPHYKLYFPDFRDMAVEDIPSHPKLKMHAIRIMYALSSMIDCLEEPEMVEEVMGKTVENHFPRGVKEEQFKVYHQKYMA
;
A
#
# COMPACT_ATOMS: atom_id res chain seq x y z
N MET A 1 16.94 -5.34 9.04
CA MET A 1 16.19 -5.75 7.82
C MET A 1 16.84 -7.04 7.33
N LEU A 2 16.09 -8.12 7.05
CA LEU A 2 16.69 -9.29 6.39
C LEU A 2 17.10 -8.86 4.98
N GLU A 3 18.39 -8.92 4.66
CA GLU A 3 18.88 -8.59 3.32
C GLU A 3 18.23 -9.53 2.30
N LEU A 4 17.53 -8.95 1.31
CA LEU A 4 16.99 -9.70 0.19
C LEU A 4 18.14 -10.11 -0.72
N THR A 5 18.15 -11.36 -1.20
CA THR A 5 19.08 -11.77 -2.26
C THR A 5 18.79 -11.01 -3.54
N GLU A 6 19.77 -10.89 -4.43
CA GLU A 6 19.61 -10.21 -5.71
C GLU A 6 18.50 -10.84 -6.56
N GLU A 7 18.36 -12.17 -6.55
CA GLU A 7 17.27 -12.86 -7.25
C GLU A 7 15.89 -12.46 -6.72
N ARG A 8 15.78 -12.25 -5.39
CA ARG A 8 14.52 -11.80 -4.78
C ARG A 8 14.22 -10.34 -5.09
N LYS A 9 15.24 -9.47 -5.08
CA LYS A 9 15.08 -8.06 -5.50
C LYS A 9 14.59 -7.99 -6.94
N GLN A 10 15.23 -8.74 -7.84
CA GLN A 10 14.81 -8.79 -9.25
C GLN A 10 13.38 -9.30 -9.41
N ALA A 11 12.98 -10.34 -8.68
CA ALA A 11 11.60 -10.83 -8.72
C ALA A 11 10.57 -9.77 -8.26
N VAL A 12 10.92 -8.94 -7.27
CA VAL A 12 10.07 -7.81 -6.84
C VAL A 12 9.97 -6.77 -7.96
N VAL A 13 11.09 -6.39 -8.57
CA VAL A 13 11.12 -5.43 -9.69
C VAL A 13 10.28 -5.92 -10.88
N ASP A 14 10.48 -7.17 -11.29
CA ASP A 14 9.80 -7.78 -12.44
C ASP A 14 8.29 -7.89 -12.21
N SER A 15 7.88 -8.38 -11.03
CA SER A 15 6.46 -8.48 -10.68
C SER A 15 5.79 -7.11 -10.58
N TRP A 16 6.51 -6.11 -10.06
CA TRP A 16 6.00 -4.74 -9.97
C TRP A 16 5.86 -4.05 -11.32
N ALA A 17 6.70 -4.40 -12.31
CA ALA A 17 6.70 -3.80 -13.64
C ALA A 17 5.33 -3.89 -14.34
N GLU A 18 4.59 -4.99 -14.16
CA GLU A 18 3.21 -5.12 -14.68
C GLU A 18 2.20 -4.33 -13.84
N ILE A 19 2.35 -4.37 -12.52
CA ILE A 19 1.44 -3.72 -11.58
C ILE A 19 1.47 -2.19 -11.75
N ARG A 20 2.65 -1.60 -11.94
CA ARG A 20 2.81 -0.14 -12.08
C ARG A 20 2.26 0.43 -13.39
N LYS A 21 1.88 -0.40 -14.38
CA LYS A 21 1.29 0.05 -15.65
C LYS A 21 -0.13 0.62 -15.49
N LYS A 22 -0.87 0.18 -14.46
CA LYS A 22 -2.24 0.62 -14.17
C LYS A 22 -2.38 1.06 -12.71
N PRO A 23 -1.65 2.11 -12.27
CA PRO A 23 -1.54 2.43 -10.85
C PRO A 23 -2.88 2.81 -10.21
N LYS A 24 -3.75 3.51 -10.95
CA LYS A 24 -5.09 3.85 -10.46
C LYS A 24 -5.95 2.61 -10.24
N ASP A 25 -6.05 1.74 -11.25
CA ASP A 25 -6.96 0.60 -11.21
C ASP A 25 -6.47 -0.46 -10.21
N ASN A 26 -5.16 -0.77 -10.22
CA ASN A 26 -4.57 -1.71 -9.28
C ASN A 26 -4.58 -1.17 -7.83
N GLY A 27 -4.39 0.14 -7.65
CA GLY A 27 -4.51 0.77 -6.33
C GLY A 27 -5.95 0.73 -5.78
N ILE A 28 -6.96 0.89 -6.64
CA ILE A 28 -8.37 0.73 -6.23
C ILE A 28 -8.62 -0.71 -5.79
N GLU A 29 -8.18 -1.69 -6.60
CA GLU A 29 -8.35 -3.11 -6.29
C GLU A 29 -7.65 -3.50 -4.97
N LEU A 30 -6.49 -2.91 -4.69
CA LEU A 30 -5.78 -3.08 -3.41
C LEU A 30 -6.63 -2.61 -2.22
N TYR A 31 -7.26 -1.43 -2.30
CA TYR A 31 -8.14 -0.94 -1.24
C TYR A 31 -9.42 -1.77 -1.10
N LEU A 32 -10.02 -2.20 -2.22
CA LEU A 32 -11.20 -3.08 -2.18
C LEU A 32 -10.87 -4.41 -1.51
N THR A 33 -9.73 -5.00 -1.85
CA THR A 33 -9.21 -6.22 -1.21
C THR A 33 -8.99 -6.00 0.29
N LEU A 34 -8.38 -4.88 0.66
CA LEU A 34 -8.18 -4.50 2.07
C LEU A 34 -9.52 -4.41 2.82
N PHE A 35 -10.50 -3.68 2.29
CA PHE A 35 -11.79 -3.50 2.96
C PHE A 35 -12.65 -4.77 2.98
N LYS A 36 -12.51 -5.63 1.98
CA LYS A 36 -13.18 -6.94 1.96
C LYS A 36 -12.63 -7.87 3.05
N HIS A 37 -11.31 -7.90 3.24
CA HIS A 37 -10.68 -8.76 4.26
C HIS A 37 -10.70 -8.14 5.66
N TYR A 38 -10.63 -6.82 5.76
CA TYR A 38 -10.54 -6.09 7.01
C TYR A 38 -11.51 -4.89 7.01
N PRO A 39 -12.84 -5.11 7.09
CA PRO A 39 -13.83 -4.04 6.95
C PRO A 39 -13.65 -2.86 7.91
N HIS A 40 -13.14 -3.12 9.12
CA HIS A 40 -12.86 -2.10 10.13
C HIS A 40 -11.81 -1.07 9.68
N TYR A 41 -10.96 -1.39 8.69
CA TYR A 41 -9.99 -0.42 8.15
C TYR A 41 -10.65 0.77 7.47
N LYS A 42 -11.89 0.64 7.00
CA LYS A 42 -12.65 1.78 6.46
C LYS A 42 -12.77 2.93 7.45
N LEU A 43 -12.74 2.68 8.76
CA LEU A 43 -12.86 3.71 9.79
C LEU A 43 -11.74 4.75 9.73
N TYR A 44 -10.57 4.40 9.16
CA TYR A 44 -9.45 5.32 8.93
C TYR A 44 -9.64 6.24 7.70
N PHE A 45 -10.72 6.04 6.93
CA PHE A 45 -11.00 6.78 5.70
C PHE A 45 -12.33 7.55 5.81
N PRO A 46 -12.35 8.68 6.54
CA PRO A 46 -13.59 9.39 6.89
C PRO A 46 -14.41 9.85 5.67
N ASP A 47 -13.76 10.12 4.54
CA ASP A 47 -14.41 10.55 3.30
C ASP A 47 -15.44 9.52 2.75
N PHE A 48 -15.27 8.23 3.04
CA PHE A 48 -16.09 7.16 2.46
C PHE A 48 -16.32 5.97 3.41
N ARG A 49 -16.06 6.13 4.71
CA ARG A 49 -16.20 5.05 5.71
C ARG A 49 -17.64 4.50 5.81
N ASP A 50 -18.63 5.33 5.53
CA ASP A 50 -20.05 4.99 5.65
C ASP A 50 -20.66 4.46 4.33
N MET A 51 -19.89 4.44 3.23
CA MET A 51 -20.33 3.93 1.93
C MET A 51 -20.25 2.39 1.85
N ALA A 52 -21.10 1.75 1.06
CA ALA A 52 -20.93 0.33 0.73
C ALA A 52 -19.63 0.13 -0.07
N VAL A 53 -18.94 -1.02 0.10
CA VAL A 53 -17.62 -1.26 -0.50
C VAL A 53 -17.69 -1.22 -2.02
N GLU A 54 -18.83 -1.61 -2.58
CA GLU A 54 -19.12 -1.66 -4.00
C GLU A 54 -19.21 -0.25 -4.62
N ASP A 55 -19.58 0.75 -3.83
CA ASP A 55 -19.77 2.14 -4.29
C ASP A 55 -18.48 2.98 -4.15
N ILE A 56 -17.58 2.59 -3.23
CA ILE A 56 -16.32 3.28 -2.91
C ILE A 56 -15.41 3.51 -4.15
N PRO A 57 -15.26 2.59 -5.13
CA PRO A 57 -14.39 2.76 -6.31
C PRO A 57 -14.65 4.03 -7.11
N SER A 58 -15.90 4.50 -7.10
CA SER A 58 -16.28 5.71 -7.83
C SER A 58 -15.78 6.99 -7.15
N HIS A 59 -15.50 6.94 -5.84
CA HIS A 59 -15.21 8.09 -5.00
C HIS A 59 -13.88 8.78 -5.38
N PRO A 60 -13.88 10.11 -5.66
CA PRO A 60 -12.68 10.83 -6.10
C PRO A 60 -11.51 10.74 -5.11
N LYS A 61 -11.78 10.76 -3.81
CA LYS A 61 -10.74 10.66 -2.78
C LYS A 61 -10.05 9.29 -2.77
N LEU A 62 -10.81 8.21 -2.99
CA LEU A 62 -10.22 6.88 -3.13
C LEU A 62 -9.32 6.83 -4.36
N LYS A 63 -9.79 7.30 -5.51
CA LYS A 63 -8.98 7.30 -6.76
C LYS A 63 -7.64 8.01 -6.59
N MET A 64 -7.62 9.14 -5.89
CA MET A 64 -6.37 9.85 -5.59
C MET A 64 -5.49 9.09 -4.59
N HIS A 65 -6.09 8.46 -3.59
CA HIS A 65 -5.34 7.70 -2.59
C HIS A 65 -4.75 6.41 -3.16
N ALA A 66 -5.49 5.73 -4.05
CA ALA A 66 -5.05 4.59 -4.85
C ALA A 66 -3.78 4.91 -5.65
N ILE A 67 -3.73 6.04 -6.34
CA ILE A 67 -2.51 6.45 -7.07
C ILE A 67 -1.34 6.69 -6.10
N ARG A 68 -1.60 7.35 -4.96
CA ARG A 68 -0.55 7.69 -3.99
C ARG A 68 0.12 6.46 -3.38
N ILE A 69 -0.65 5.43 -3.01
CA ILE A 69 -0.06 4.20 -2.47
C ILE A 69 0.78 3.48 -3.52
N MET A 70 0.34 3.43 -4.78
CA MET A 70 1.13 2.82 -5.85
C MET A 70 2.43 3.58 -6.12
N TYR A 71 2.44 4.91 -6.02
CA TYR A 71 3.69 5.67 -6.13
C TYR A 71 4.61 5.49 -4.94
N ALA A 72 4.09 5.45 -3.71
CA ALA A 72 4.91 5.17 -2.53
C ALA A 72 5.59 3.80 -2.64
N LEU A 73 4.85 2.77 -3.06
CA LEU A 73 5.40 1.43 -3.31
C LEU A 73 6.41 1.43 -4.46
N SER A 74 6.13 2.14 -5.55
CA SER A 74 7.08 2.26 -6.67
C SER A 74 8.38 2.91 -6.23
N SER A 75 8.33 3.98 -5.44
CA SER A 75 9.54 4.64 -4.91
C SER A 75 10.35 3.73 -3.99
N MET A 76 9.72 2.89 -3.17
CA MET A 76 10.45 1.90 -2.37
C MET A 76 11.11 0.84 -3.25
N ILE A 77 10.42 0.40 -4.31
CA ILE A 77 10.91 -0.62 -5.25
C ILE A 77 12.05 -0.11 -6.11
N ASP A 78 11.95 1.13 -6.59
CA ASP A 78 12.99 1.81 -7.38
C ASP A 78 14.28 2.04 -6.54
N CYS A 79 14.20 1.98 -5.20
CA CYS A 79 15.34 2.12 -4.29
C CYS A 79 15.79 0.81 -3.61
N LEU A 80 15.37 -0.38 -4.09
CA LEU A 80 15.63 -1.66 -3.41
C LEU A 80 17.10 -2.02 -3.20
N GLU A 81 18.01 -1.44 -3.98
CA GLU A 81 19.46 -1.61 -3.84
C GLU A 81 20.06 -0.71 -2.74
N GLU A 82 19.31 0.27 -2.26
CA GLU A 82 19.77 1.32 -1.35
C GLU A 82 18.88 1.37 -0.09
N PRO A 83 19.16 0.51 0.92
CA PRO A 83 18.29 0.33 2.09
C PRO A 83 17.98 1.62 2.84
N GLU A 84 18.95 2.53 2.96
CA GLU A 84 18.77 3.83 3.62
C GLU A 84 17.70 4.70 2.92
N MET A 85 17.62 4.65 1.59
CA MET A 85 16.59 5.36 0.84
C MET A 85 15.22 4.71 0.98
N VAL A 86 15.17 3.38 1.04
CA VAL A 86 13.92 2.66 1.35
C VAL A 86 13.39 3.07 2.73
N GLU A 87 14.27 3.15 3.73
CA GLU A 87 13.93 3.60 5.09
C GLU A 87 13.39 5.04 5.10
N GLU A 88 14.02 5.97 4.37
CA GLU A 88 13.57 7.36 4.25
C GLU A 88 12.17 7.47 3.60
N VAL A 89 11.93 6.73 2.51
CA VAL A 89 10.62 6.71 1.82
C VAL A 89 9.54 6.10 2.72
N MET A 90 9.88 5.03 3.44
CA MET A 90 8.99 4.40 4.41
C MET A 90 8.70 5.31 5.60
N GLY A 91 9.71 6.00 6.13
CA GLY A 91 9.60 6.96 7.23
C GLY A 91 8.58 8.04 6.95
N LYS A 92 8.67 8.69 5.77
CA LYS A 92 7.68 9.69 5.32
C LYS A 92 6.26 9.13 5.25
N THR A 93 6.12 7.86 4.86
CA THR A 93 4.81 7.20 4.86
C THR A 93 4.30 7.08 6.29
N VAL A 94 5.10 6.56 7.21
CA VAL A 94 4.74 6.38 8.62
C VAL A 94 4.39 7.71 9.30
N GLU A 95 5.20 8.75 9.11
CA GLU A 95 4.98 10.10 9.66
C GLU A 95 3.63 10.69 9.26
N ASN A 96 3.20 10.46 8.01
CA ASN A 96 1.90 10.89 7.55
C ASN A 96 0.77 10.07 8.20
N HIS A 97 0.97 8.79 8.47
CA HIS A 97 -0.09 7.90 8.98
C HIS A 97 -0.26 8.00 10.50
N PHE A 98 0.80 8.29 11.24
CA PHE A 98 0.80 8.31 12.70
C PHE A 98 -0.23 9.29 13.32
N PRO A 99 -0.36 10.56 12.88
CA PRO A 99 -1.37 11.48 13.42
C PRO A 99 -2.81 11.04 13.20
N ARG A 100 -3.05 10.09 12.29
CA ARG A 100 -4.38 9.57 11.94
C ARG A 100 -4.73 8.29 12.72
N GLY A 101 -3.90 7.94 13.72
CA GLY A 101 -4.10 6.76 14.56
C GLY A 101 -3.77 5.43 13.88
N VAL A 102 -3.10 5.48 12.71
CA VAL A 102 -2.60 4.29 12.01
C VAL A 102 -1.21 3.99 12.56
N LYS A 103 -1.07 2.87 13.27
CA LYS A 103 0.15 2.45 13.95
C LYS A 103 0.73 1.19 13.30
N GLU A 104 1.85 0.73 13.83
CA GLU A 104 2.58 -0.43 13.32
C GLU A 104 1.67 -1.67 13.17
N GLU A 105 0.74 -1.88 14.11
CA GLU A 105 -0.22 -2.98 14.07
C GLU A 105 -1.04 -2.95 12.78
N GLN A 106 -1.46 -1.76 12.33
CA GLN A 106 -2.26 -1.65 11.11
C GLN A 106 -1.47 -1.95 9.84
N PHE A 107 -0.15 -1.70 9.83
CA PHE A 107 0.73 -2.04 8.71
C PHE A 107 1.05 -3.55 8.66
N LYS A 108 1.11 -4.22 9.81
CA LYS A 108 1.46 -5.65 9.92
C LYS A 108 0.39 -6.63 9.42
N VAL A 109 -0.86 -6.19 9.28
CA VAL A 109 -2.00 -7.07 8.97
C VAL A 109 -1.90 -7.76 7.60
N TYR A 110 -1.20 -7.18 6.62
CA TYR A 110 -0.93 -7.84 5.33
C TYR A 110 0.03 -9.05 5.44
N HIS A 111 0.85 -9.12 6.49
CA HIS A 111 1.86 -10.17 6.67
C HIS A 111 1.23 -11.52 7.08
N GLN A 112 0.05 -11.50 7.72
CA GLN A 112 -0.51 -12.69 8.38
C GLN A 112 -1.19 -13.71 7.46
N LYS A 113 -1.40 -13.40 6.16
CA LYS A 113 -2.19 -14.29 5.28
C LYS A 113 -1.46 -14.84 4.05
N TYR A 114 -0.35 -14.25 3.62
CA TYR A 114 0.36 -14.67 2.40
C TYR A 114 1.73 -15.35 2.67
N MET A 115 1.98 -15.75 3.92
CA MET A 115 3.16 -16.51 4.36
C MET A 115 2.78 -17.78 5.15
N ALA A 116 1.55 -18.28 4.97
CA ALA A 116 1.07 -19.55 5.49
C ALA A 116 0.79 -20.53 4.35
#